data_AF-A0A4Q3RWW2-F1
#
_entry.id   AF-A0A4Q3RWW2-F1
#
_cell.length_a   1.000
_cell.length_b   1.000
_cell.length_c   1.000
_cell.angle_alpha   90.00
_cell.angle_beta   90.00
_cell.angle_gamma   90.00
#
_symmetry.space_group_name_H-M   'P 1'
#
loop_
_entity.id
_entity.type
_entity.pdbx_description
1 polymer ?
#
loop_
_entity_poly.entity_id
_entity_poly.type
_entity_poly.pdbx_seq_one_letter_code
_entity_poly.pdbx_strand_id
1 'polypeptide(L)' 'MQAMQIEEVWEQIMGKTVAKYTDKIQIIGTTLFITTNVAPLKNELLYQRDIILQRVNEALGEKIIKEVVIK' A
#
# COMPACT_ATOMS: atom_id res chain seq x y z
N MET A 1 0.37 -13.51 10.45
CA MET A 1 0.93 -12.39 11.24
C MET A 1 1.37 -11.24 10.34
N GLN A 2 2.24 -11.43 9.33
CA GLN A 2 2.68 -10.33 8.43
C GLN A 2 1.55 -9.63 7.63
N ALA A 3 0.51 -10.35 7.18
CA ALA A 3 -0.59 -9.75 6.40
C ALA A 3 -1.43 -8.75 7.22
N MET A 4 -1.77 -9.12 8.46
CA MET A 4 -2.53 -8.25 9.37
C MET A 4 -1.75 -6.97 9.72
N GLN A 5 -0.43 -7.10 9.88
CA GLN A 5 0.45 -5.96 10.17
C GLN A 5 0.49 -4.94 9.03
N ILE A 6 0.53 -5.38 7.76
CA ILE A 6 0.57 -4.45 6.63
C ILE A 6 -0.77 -3.74 6.40
N GLU A 7 -1.90 -4.41 6.70
CA GLU A 7 -3.23 -3.79 6.63
C GLU A 7 -3.40 -2.68 7.66
N GLU A 8 -2.95 -2.89 8.90
CA GLU A 8 -2.97 -1.87 9.96
C GLU A 8 -2.07 -0.68 9.60
N VAL A 9 -0.84 -0.95 9.15
CA VAL A 9 0.10 0.09 8.70
C VAL A 9 -0.48 0.89 7.53
N TRP A 10 -1.14 0.22 6.58
CA TRP A 10 -1.78 0.87 5.44
C TRP A 10 -2.89 1.84 5.86
N GLU A 11 -3.76 1.42 6.78
CA GLU A 11 -4.80 2.29 7.32
C GLU A 11 -4.20 3.50 8.04
N GLN A 12 -3.10 3.33 8.78
CA GLN A 12 -2.42 4.44 9.45
C GLN A 12 -1.84 5.45 8.46
N ILE A 13 -1.25 4.99 7.36
CA ILE A 13 -0.61 5.84 6.35
C ILE A 13 -1.63 6.57 5.48
N MET A 14 -2.68 5.86 5.04
CA MET A 14 -3.61 6.34 4.01
C MET A 14 -4.96 6.79 4.56
N GLY A 15 -5.27 6.42 5.81
CA GLY A 15 -6.54 6.67 6.46
C GLY A 15 -7.62 5.65 6.10
N LYS A 16 -8.65 5.61 6.97
CA LYS A 16 -9.78 4.67 6.93
C LYS A 16 -10.49 4.59 5.58
N THR A 17 -10.67 5.72 4.90
CA THR A 17 -11.40 5.78 3.64
C THR A 17 -10.66 5.03 2.53
N VAL A 18 -9.36 5.26 2.38
CA VAL A 18 -8.55 4.58 1.35
C VAL A 18 -8.41 3.10 1.68
N ALA A 19 -8.16 2.76 2.94
CA ALA A 19 -8.08 1.38 3.39
C ALA A 19 -9.37 0.60 3.10
N LYS A 20 -10.54 1.21 3.37
CA LYS A 20 -11.85 0.60 3.10
C LYS A 20 -12.06 0.21 1.63
N TYR A 21 -11.51 0.97 0.69
CA TYR A 21 -11.64 0.72 -0.76
C TYR A 21 -10.42 0.01 -1.36
N THR A 22 -9.47 -0.42 -0.53
CA THR A 22 -8.36 -1.28 -0.91
C THR A 22 -8.80 -2.73 -0.69
N ASP A 23 -9.00 -3.48 -1.77
CA ASP A 23 -9.49 -4.87 -1.70
C ASP A 23 -8.44 -5.84 -1.15
N LYS A 24 -7.16 -5.57 -1.45
CA LYS A 24 -6.04 -6.39 -0.96
C LYS A 24 -4.76 -5.59 -0.92
N ILE A 25 -3.99 -5.79 0.15
CA ILE A 25 -2.60 -5.33 0.25
C ILE A 25 -1.70 -6.47 0.73
N GLN A 26 -0.55 -6.64 0.10
CA GLN A 26 0.40 -7.70 0.45
C GLN A 26 1.81 -7.36 -0.02
N ILE A 27 2.81 -7.77 0.75
CA ILE A 27 4.21 -7.69 0.38
C ILE A 27 4.65 -9.07 -0.10
N ILE A 28 5.21 -9.15 -1.31
CA ILE A 28 5.80 -10.38 -1.87
C ILE A 28 7.23 -10.05 -2.27
N GLY A 29 8.20 -10.65 -1.56
CA GLY A 29 9.61 -10.26 -1.70
C GLY A 29 9.80 -8.79 -1.33
N THR A 30 10.27 -7.98 -2.28
CA THR A 30 10.48 -6.53 -2.11
C THR A 30 9.41 -5.68 -2.80
N THR A 31 8.29 -6.29 -3.21
CA THR A 31 7.23 -5.60 -3.96
C THR A 31 5.95 -5.54 -3.15
N LEU A 32 5.40 -4.33 -3.01
CA LEU A 32 4.09 -4.09 -2.42
C LEU A 32 3.02 -4.18 -3.51
N PHE A 33 2.06 -5.08 -3.34
CA PHE A 33 0.91 -5.21 -4.22
C PHE A 33 -0.31 -4.60 -3.56
N ILE A 34 -0.97 -3.69 -4.28
CA ILE A 34 -2.22 -3.06 -3.88
C ILE A 34 -3.26 -3.40 -4.94
N THR A 35 -4.42 -3.89 -4.52
CA THR A 35 -5.54 -4.21 -5.42
C THR A 35 -6.73 -3.35 -5.06
N THR A 36 -7.34 -2.69 -6.04
CA THR A 36 -8.61 -1.99 -5.86
C THR A 36 -9.46 -2.05 -7.12
N ASN A 37 -10.75 -2.37 -6.95
CA ASN A 37 -11.75 -2.35 -8.00
C ASN A 37 -12.35 -0.95 -8.23
N VAL A 38 -11.93 0.06 -7.44
CA VAL A 38 -12.41 1.45 -7.54
C VAL A 38 -11.50 2.23 -8.50
N ALA A 39 -11.94 2.46 -9.74
CA ALA A 39 -11.12 3.07 -10.78
C ALA A 39 -10.54 4.47 -10.42
N PRO A 40 -11.29 5.40 -9.81
CA PRO A 40 -10.70 6.67 -9.37
C PRO A 40 -9.60 6.49 -8.32
N LEU A 41 -9.79 5.58 -7.36
CA LEU A 41 -8.78 5.29 -6.34
C LEU A 41 -7.54 4.65 -6.97
N LYS A 42 -7.72 3.73 -7.91
CA LYS A 42 -6.60 3.14 -8.66
C LYS A 42 -5.73 4.21 -9.32
N ASN A 43 -6.35 5.20 -9.97
CA ASN A 43 -5.63 6.30 -10.61
C ASN A 43 -4.88 7.17 -9.59
N GLU A 44 -5.51 7.48 -8.46
CA GLU A 44 -4.87 8.24 -7.38
C GLU A 44 -3.66 7.50 -6.80
N LEU A 45 -3.80 6.20 -6.52
CA LEU A 45 -2.72 5.37 -6.03
C LEU A 45 -1.57 5.29 -7.05
N LEU A 46 -1.88 5.21 -8.35
CA LEU A 46 -0.88 5.19 -9.42
C LEU A 46 -0.10 6.51 -9.46
N TYR A 47 -0.78 7.64 -9.30
CA TYR A 47 -0.15 8.95 -9.23
C TYR A 47 0.74 9.10 -7.97
N GLN A 48 0.31 8.55 -6.84
CA GLN A 48 1.03 8.60 -5.58
C GLN A 48 2.01 7.44 -5.36
N ARG A 49 2.29 6.60 -6.37
CA ARG A 49 3.03 5.34 -6.24
C ARG A 49 4.37 5.51 -5.50
N ASP A 50 5.14 6.54 -5.84
CA ASP A 50 6.46 6.78 -5.24
C ASP A 50 6.35 7.28 -3.79
N ILE A 51 5.34 8.10 -3.50
CA ILE A 51 5.04 8.57 -2.14
C ILE A 51 4.62 7.39 -1.26
N ILE A 52 3.80 6.48 -1.80
CA ILE A 52 3.38 5.25 -1.11
C ILE A 52 4.60 4.39 -0.79
N LEU A 53 5.50 4.18 -1.76
CA LEU A 53 6.74 3.41 -1.54
C LEU A 53 7.55 4.01 -0.39
N GLN A 54 7.73 5.33 -0.39
CA GLN A 54 8.47 6.03 0.67
C GLN A 54 7.80 5.83 2.03
N ARG A 55 6.51 6.17 2.15
CA ARG A 55 5.78 6.12 3.43
C ARG A 55 5.67 4.72 4.01
N VAL A 56 5.52 3.71 3.17
CA VAL A 56 5.48 2.31 3.63
C VAL A 56 6.84 1.89 4.19
N ASN A 57 7.95 2.22 3.53
CA ASN A 57 9.28 1.93 4.08
C ASN A 57 9.55 2.70 5.38
N GLU A 58 9.11 3.96 5.48
CA GLU A 58 9.22 4.76 6.70
C GLU A 58 8.45 4.13 7.86
N ALA A 59 7.20 3.70 7.62
CA ALA A 59 6.37 3.07 8.63
C ALA A 59 6.89 1.68 9.06
N LEU A 60 7.55 0.96 8.16
CA LEU A 60 8.18 -0.32 8.47
C LEU A 60 9.55 -0.17 9.13
N GLY A 61 10.13 1.03 9.17
CA GLY A 61 11.42 1.32 9.78
C GLY A 61 12.63 0.81 8.97
N GLU A 62 12.41 0.18 7.82
CA GLU A 62 13.45 -0.39 6.96
C GLU A 62 13.10 -0.20 5.47
N LYS A 63 14.12 -0.03 4.62
CA LYS A 63 13.97 0.12 3.17
C LYS A 63 13.81 -1.22 2.45
N ILE A 64 12.72 -1.94 2.75
CA ILE A 64 12.45 -3.27 2.18
C ILE A 64 11.67 -3.23 0.86
N ILE A 65 10.80 -2.23 0.66
CA ILE A 65 9.94 -2.10 -0.52
C ILE A 65 10.69 -1.34 -1.62
N LYS A 66 10.91 -2.00 -2.75
CA LYS A 66 11.59 -1.46 -3.94
C LYS A 66 10.64 -1.15 -5.09
N GLU A 67 9.45 -1.74 -5.06
CA GLU A 67 8.45 -1.58 -6.11
C GLU A 67 7.04 -1.60 -5.51
N VAL A 68 6.14 -0.83 -6.12
CA VAL A 68 4.71 -0.83 -5.82
C VAL A 68 3.95 -1.14 -7.10
N VAL A 69 3.11 -2.18 -7.05
CA VAL A 69 2.28 -2.63 -8.16
C VAL A 69 0.81 -2.46 -7.79
N ILE A 70 0.07 -1.74 -8.62
CA ILE A 70 -1.35 -1.43 -8.40
C ILE A 70 -2.18 -2.16 -9.46
N LYS A 71 -3.10 -3.01 -8.98
CA LYS A 71 -3.98 -3.86 -9.80
C LYS A 71 -5.41 -3.38 -9.72
#